data_AF-A0A450YAD2-F1
#
_entry.id   AF-A0A450YAD2-F1
#
_cell.length_a   1.000
_cell.length_b   1.000
_cell.length_c   1.000
_cell.angle_alpha   90.00
_cell.angle_beta   90.00
_cell.angle_gamma   90.00
#
_symmetry.space_group_name_H-M   'P 1'
#
loop_
_entity.id
_entity.type
_entity.pdbx_description
1 polymer ?
#
loop_
_entity_poly.entity_id
_entity_poly.type
_entity_poly.pdbx_seq_one_letter_code
_entity_poly.pdbx_strand_id
1 'polypeptide(L)'
;MHRHSQAVAELEKVKRSVERKIHDAFWGVVSGVSRVTALRQVLQSTETALDATRKGFEVGMRTSSDVLNRQRDMSEAKKEHASARYDYLLDTLRLKQAAGTLSEEDVMTIDAWIE
;
A
#
# COMPACT_ATOMS: atom_id res chain seq x y z
N MET A 1 17.36 3.19 -45.49
CA MET A 1 15.99 3.72 -45.29
C MET A 1 15.17 2.82 -44.36
N HIS A 2 14.86 1.56 -44.71
CA HIS A 2 13.96 0.70 -43.90
C HIS A 2 14.46 0.40 -42.48
N ARG A 3 15.76 0.04 -42.30
CA ARG A 3 16.35 -0.18 -40.95
C ARG A 3 16.33 1.05 -40.04
N HIS A 4 16.50 2.24 -40.60
CA HIS A 4 16.46 3.50 -39.83
C HIS A 4 15.02 3.82 -39.40
N SER A 5 14.05 3.68 -40.30
CA SER A 5 12.63 3.81 -39.99
C SER A 5 12.17 2.80 -38.92
N GLN A 6 12.62 1.54 -39.01
CA GLN A 6 12.35 0.52 -37.99
C GLN A 6 12.96 0.87 -36.63
N ALA A 7 14.21 1.35 -36.61
CA ALA A 7 14.87 1.77 -35.38
C ALA A 7 14.17 2.98 -34.72
N VAL A 8 13.72 3.95 -35.50
CA VAL A 8 12.95 5.11 -35.00
C VAL A 8 11.59 4.67 -34.44
N ALA A 9 10.89 3.77 -35.13
CA ALA A 9 9.61 3.25 -34.67
C ALA A 9 9.73 2.48 -33.35
N GLU A 10 10.77 1.67 -33.18
CA GLU A 10 10.98 0.98 -31.90
C GLU A 10 11.42 1.91 -30.78
N LEU A 11 12.23 2.94 -31.07
CA LEU A 11 12.55 3.97 -30.07
C LEU A 11 11.28 4.67 -29.56
N GLU A 12 10.40 5.10 -30.46
CA GLU A 12 9.13 5.72 -30.10
C GLU A 12 8.23 4.79 -29.28
N LYS A 13 8.19 3.49 -29.64
CA LYS A 13 7.42 2.49 -28.90
C LYS A 13 7.96 2.28 -27.49
N VAL A 14 9.28 2.19 -27.33
CA VAL A 14 9.94 2.09 -26.02
C VAL A 14 9.67 3.34 -25.20
N LYS A 15 9.84 4.54 -25.77
CA LYS A 15 9.60 5.82 -25.08
C LYS A 15 8.16 5.90 -24.53
N ARG A 16 7.16 5.65 -25.39
CA ARG A 16 5.75 5.63 -24.95
C ARG A 16 5.48 4.56 -23.91
N SER A 17 6.17 3.41 -23.98
CA SER A 17 6.04 2.37 -22.96
C SER A 17 6.61 2.79 -21.61
N VAL A 18 7.71 3.55 -21.59
CA VAL A 18 8.29 4.09 -20.35
C VAL A 18 7.39 5.16 -19.76
N GLU A 19 6.90 6.10 -20.57
CA GLU A 19 5.96 7.13 -20.14
C GLU A 19 4.72 6.51 -19.46
N ARG A 20 4.09 5.51 -20.09
CA ARG A 20 2.95 4.79 -19.49
C ARG A 20 3.30 4.16 -18.14
N LYS A 21 4.44 3.44 -18.06
CA LYS A 21 4.87 2.79 -16.81
C LYS A 21 5.11 3.81 -15.68
N ILE A 22 5.70 4.97 -16.00
CA ILE A 22 5.91 6.05 -15.03
C ILE A 22 4.56 6.58 -14.53
N HIS A 23 3.63 6.86 -15.44
CA HIS A 23 2.29 7.35 -15.08
C HIS A 23 1.53 6.34 -14.22
N ASP A 24 1.51 5.06 -14.61
CA ASP A 24 0.84 4.01 -13.86
C ASP A 24 1.43 3.86 -12.46
N ALA A 25 2.77 3.84 -12.34
CA ALA A 25 3.44 3.75 -11.05
C ALA A 25 3.19 4.99 -10.18
N PHE A 26 3.20 6.19 -10.77
CA PHE A 26 2.88 7.43 -10.05
C PHE A 26 1.45 7.41 -9.49
N TRP A 27 0.46 7.00 -10.28
CA TRP A 27 -0.90 6.86 -9.80
C TRP A 27 -1.06 5.74 -8.77
N GLY A 28 -0.29 4.65 -8.90
CA GLY A 28 -0.16 3.62 -7.86
C GLY A 28 0.28 4.20 -6.53
N VAL A 29 1.36 4.98 -6.51
CA VAL A 29 1.86 5.66 -5.30
C VAL A 29 0.81 6.61 -4.71
N VAL A 30 0.21 7.48 -5.53
CA VAL A 30 -0.80 8.46 -5.06
C VAL A 30 -2.03 7.78 -4.46
N SER A 31 -2.54 6.74 -5.12
CA SER A 31 -3.68 5.98 -4.61
C SER A 31 -3.32 5.16 -3.37
N GLY A 32 -2.09 4.63 -3.33
CA GLY A 32 -1.52 3.92 -2.18
C GLY A 32 -1.49 4.77 -0.91
N VAL A 33 -1.04 6.02 -0.99
CA VAL A 33 -1.05 6.97 0.14
C VAL A 33 -2.47 7.13 0.70
N SER A 34 -3.44 7.32 -0.19
CA SER A 34 -4.85 7.48 0.20
C SER A 34 -5.39 6.21 0.88
N ARG A 35 -5.07 5.03 0.34
CA ARG A 35 -5.49 3.74 0.89
C ARG A 35 -4.88 3.47 2.27
N VAL A 36 -3.58 3.73 2.44
CA VAL A 36 -2.90 3.60 3.73
C VAL A 36 -3.54 4.52 4.77
N THR A 37 -3.81 5.78 4.41
CA THR A 37 -4.45 6.76 5.30
C THR A 37 -5.86 6.31 5.72
N ALA A 38 -6.66 5.84 4.77
CA ALA A 38 -8.01 5.34 5.06
C ALA A 38 -7.97 4.12 5.99
N LEU A 39 -7.10 3.14 5.73
CA LEU A 39 -7.00 1.93 6.55
C LEU A 39 -6.41 2.20 7.93
N ARG A 40 -5.56 3.22 8.08
CA ARG A 40 -5.12 3.71 9.40
C ARG A 40 -6.32 4.20 10.23
N GLN A 41 -7.25 4.93 9.60
CA GLN A 41 -8.46 5.39 10.27
C GLN A 41 -9.40 4.23 10.65
N VAL A 42 -9.52 3.22 9.78
CA VAL A 42 -10.27 1.99 10.08
C VAL A 42 -9.66 1.26 11.26
N LEU A 43 -8.33 1.11 11.31
CA LEU A 43 -7.63 0.51 12.44
C LEU A 43 -7.91 1.26 13.75
N GLN A 44 -7.78 2.59 13.76
CA GLN A 44 -8.08 3.40 14.95
C GLN A 44 -9.55 3.26 15.40
N SER A 45 -10.48 3.21 14.45
CA SER A 45 -11.90 3.00 14.72
C SER A 45 -12.17 1.64 15.35
N THR A 46 -11.59 0.57 14.80
CA THR A 46 -11.74 -0.80 15.33
C THR A 46 -11.10 -0.97 16.71
N GLU A 47 -9.97 -0.32 16.98
CA GLU A 47 -9.34 -0.26 18.31
C GLU A 47 -10.26 0.40 19.34
N THR A 48 -10.87 1.54 18.98
CA THR A 48 -11.80 2.26 19.84
C THR A 48 -13.06 1.43 20.11
N ALA A 49 -13.59 0.75 19.09
CA ALA A 49 -14.75 -0.12 19.21
C ALA A 49 -14.46 -1.34 20.10
N LEU A 50 -13.26 -1.91 20.02
CA LEU A 50 -12.82 -2.99 20.89
C LEU A 50 -12.72 -2.51 22.35
N ASP A 51 -12.11 -1.36 22.60
CA ASP A 51 -12.01 -0.78 23.95
C ASP A 51 -13.39 -0.55 24.59
N ALA A 52 -14.32 0.06 23.84
CA ALA A 52 -15.68 0.26 24.30
C ALA A 52 -16.40 -1.07 24.61
N THR A 53 -16.17 -2.10 23.79
CA THR A 53 -16.78 -3.42 23.99
C THR A 53 -16.19 -4.14 25.19
N ARG A 54 -14.88 -4.01 25.44
CA ARG A 54 -14.21 -4.54 26.64
C ARG A 54 -14.77 -3.90 27.91
N LYS A 55 -14.89 -2.57 27.95
CA LYS A 55 -15.51 -1.85 29.06
C LYS A 55 -16.97 -2.27 29.28
N GLY A 56 -17.72 -2.44 28.19
CA GLY A 56 -19.09 -2.95 28.25
C GLY A 56 -19.18 -4.38 28.79
N PHE A 57 -18.19 -5.22 28.51
CA PHE A 57 -18.11 -6.59 29.04
C PHE A 57 -17.79 -6.60 30.55
N GLU A 58 -16.89 -5.74 31.01
CA GLU A 58 -16.54 -5.60 32.44
C GLU A 58 -17.74 -5.22 33.32
N VAL A 59 -18.66 -4.43 32.78
CA VAL A 59 -19.91 -4.03 33.47
C VAL A 59 -21.11 -4.91 33.12
N GLY A 60 -20.91 -6.01 32.40
CA GLY A 60 -21.95 -7.00 32.06
C GLY A 60 -22.94 -6.58 30.96
N MET A 61 -22.71 -5.45 30.27
CA MET A 61 -23.53 -4.98 29.14
C MET A 61 -23.18 -5.65 27.81
N ARG A 62 -22.04 -6.33 27.71
CA ARG A 62 -21.57 -7.06 26.53
C ARG A 62 -21.16 -8.47 26.89
N THR A 63 -21.09 -9.34 25.90
CA THR A 63 -20.69 -10.74 26.05
C THR A 63 -19.22 -10.95 25.67
N SER A 64 -18.64 -12.07 26.11
CA SER A 64 -17.29 -12.48 25.67
C SER A 64 -17.21 -12.69 24.15
N SER A 65 -18.31 -13.14 23.53
CA SER A 65 -18.43 -13.27 22.08
C SER A 65 -18.31 -11.91 21.37
N ASP A 66 -18.92 -10.85 21.91
CA ASP A 66 -18.79 -9.49 21.34
C ASP A 66 -17.34 -9.01 21.36
N VAL A 67 -16.62 -9.26 22.45
CA VAL A 67 -15.20 -8.92 22.57
C VAL A 67 -14.36 -9.68 21.55
N LEU A 68 -14.60 -10.99 21.38
CA LEU A 68 -13.89 -11.81 20.40
C LEU A 68 -14.16 -11.36 18.96
N ASN A 69 -15.40 -10.98 18.64
CA ASN A 69 -15.76 -10.44 17.33
C ASN A 69 -15.03 -9.11 17.07
N ARG A 70 -15.02 -8.19 18.03
CA ARG A 70 -14.28 -6.93 17.87
C ARG A 70 -12.76 -7.11 17.77
N GLN A 71 -12.20 -8.10 18.46
CA GLN A 71 -10.77 -8.45 18.30
C GLN A 71 -10.46 -8.98 16.91
N ARG A 72 -11.37 -9.77 16.33
CA ARG A 72 -11.26 -10.23 14.94
C ARG A 72 -11.28 -9.04 13.98
N ASP A 73 -12.25 -8.13 14.12
CA ASP A 73 -12.37 -6.93 13.28
C ASP A 73 -11.09 -6.08 13.32
N MET A 74 -10.54 -5.82 14.52
CA MET A 74 -9.27 -5.10 14.70
C MET A 74 -8.10 -5.84 14.04
N SER A 75 -8.05 -7.17 14.16
CA SER A 75 -6.98 -7.96 13.58
C SER A 75 -7.01 -7.95 12.05
N GLU A 76 -8.20 -7.93 11.45
CA GLU A 76 -8.40 -7.78 10.02
C GLU A 76 -7.96 -6.39 9.55
N ALA A 77 -8.45 -5.32 10.20
CA ALA A 77 -8.03 -3.95 9.90
C ALA A 77 -6.51 -3.75 10.00
N LYS A 78 -5.86 -4.38 10.99
CA LYS A 78 -4.40 -4.36 11.14
C LYS A 78 -3.69 -5.01 9.94
N LYS A 79 -4.18 -6.17 9.49
CA LYS A 79 -3.61 -6.88 8.33
C LYS A 79 -3.79 -6.08 7.05
N GLU A 80 -4.98 -5.51 6.82
CA GLU A 80 -5.25 -4.69 5.64
C GLU A 80 -4.37 -3.44 5.60
N HIS A 81 -4.26 -2.72 6.73
CA HIS A 81 -3.39 -1.56 6.84
C HIS A 81 -1.92 -1.91 6.57
N ALA A 82 -1.44 -3.04 7.09
CA ALA A 82 -0.09 -3.52 6.79
C ALA A 82 0.08 -3.83 5.30
N SER A 83 -0.83 -4.59 4.69
CA SER A 83 -0.80 -4.91 3.25
C SER A 83 -0.76 -3.65 2.39
N ALA A 84 -1.57 -2.64 2.71
CA ALA A 84 -1.59 -1.39 1.96
C ALA A 84 -0.27 -0.62 2.06
N ARG A 85 0.41 -0.67 3.21
CA ARG A 85 1.76 -0.09 3.36
C ARG A 85 2.75 -0.80 2.45
N TYR A 86 2.71 -2.13 2.37
CA TYR A 86 3.57 -2.89 1.46
C TYR A 86 3.33 -2.54 -0.01
N ASP A 87 2.06 -2.49 -0.42
CA ASP A 87 1.68 -2.13 -1.79
C ASP A 87 2.21 -0.74 -2.17
N TYR A 88 2.05 0.24 -1.27
CA TYR A 88 2.58 1.60 -1.46
C TYR A 88 4.12 1.63 -1.61
N LEU A 89 4.85 0.87 -0.80
CA LEU A 89 6.31 0.79 -0.89
C LEU A 89 6.75 0.15 -2.20
N LEU A 90 6.08 -0.91 -2.64
CA LEU A 90 6.36 -1.57 -3.90
C LEU A 90 6.08 -0.66 -5.10
N ASP A 91 4.98 0.10 -5.08
CA ASP A 91 4.68 1.06 -6.14
C ASP A 91 5.68 2.22 -6.17
N THR A 92 6.23 2.61 -5.01
CA THR A 92 7.31 3.59 -4.93
C THR A 92 8.59 3.07 -5.57
N LEU A 93 8.96 1.80 -5.34
CA LEU A 93 10.09 1.16 -6.01
C LEU A 93 9.89 1.05 -7.51
N ARG A 94 8.69 0.66 -7.97
CA ARG A 94 8.34 0.60 -9.39
C ARG A 94 8.46 1.96 -10.06
N LEU A 95 8.06 3.03 -9.38
CA LEU A 95 8.21 4.39 -9.87
C LEU A 95 9.69 4.77 -10.02
N LYS A 96 10.52 4.52 -9.00
CA LYS A 96 11.97 4.76 -9.07
C LYS A 96 12.64 3.93 -10.18
N GLN A 97 12.22 2.68 -10.36
CA GLN A 97 12.70 1.83 -11.45
C GLN A 97 12.34 2.40 -12.82
N ALA A 98 11.09 2.81 -13.01
CA ALA A 98 10.61 3.37 -14.27
C ALA A 98 11.25 4.73 -14.57
N ALA A 99 11.59 5.51 -13.55
CA ALA A 99 12.33 6.77 -13.64
C ALA A 99 13.85 6.58 -13.81
N GLY A 100 14.37 5.36 -13.67
CA GLY A 100 15.80 5.07 -13.75
C GLY A 100 16.62 5.56 -12.54
N THR A 101 15.96 5.82 -11.41
CA THR A 101 16.58 6.34 -10.17
C THR A 101 16.63 5.32 -9.04
N LEU A 102 16.21 4.07 -9.29
CA LEU A 102 16.25 3.00 -8.30
C LEU A 102 17.70 2.65 -7.93
N SER A 103 17.98 2.67 -6.63
CA SER A 103 19.27 2.30 -6.03
C SER A 103 19.13 1.16 -5.02
N GLU A 104 20.25 0.54 -4.64
CA GLU A 104 20.29 -0.50 -3.61
C GLU A 104 19.88 0.03 -2.24
N GLU A 105 20.22 1.30 -1.94
CA GLU A 105 19.80 2.02 -0.73
C GLU A 105 18.27 2.12 -0.60
N ASP A 106 17.55 2.27 -1.72
CA ASP A 106 16.09 2.32 -1.72
C ASP A 106 15.46 1.00 -1.29
N VAL A 107 16.08 -0.13 -1.66
CA VAL A 107 15.62 -1.47 -1.31
C VAL A 107 15.91 -1.75 0.17
N MET A 108 17.11 -1.39 0.65
CA MET A 108 17.48 -1.53 2.06
C MET A 108 16.62 -0.68 2.99
N THR A 109 16.27 0.54 2.58
CA THR A 109 15.39 1.43 3.36
C THR A 109 14.01 0.82 3.56
N ILE A 110 13.50 0.09 2.56
CA ILE A 110 12.22 -0.60 2.65
C ILE A 110 12.32 -1.82 3.53
N ASP A 111 13.39 -2.61 3.42
CA ASP A 111 13.62 -3.79 4.27
C ASP A 111 13.60 -3.42 5.77
N ALA A 112 14.22 -2.29 6.13
CA ALA A 112 14.21 -1.75 7.49
C ALA A 112 12.83 -1.26 7.99
N TRP A 113 11.84 -1.09 7.11
CA TRP A 113 10.46 -0.72 7.50
C TRP A 113 9.55 -1.94 7.69
N ILE A 114 10.06 -3.13 7.35
CA ILE A 114 9.36 -4.41 7.34
C ILE A 114 9.71 -5.25 8.58
N GLU A 115 10.94 -5.12 9.10
CA GLU A 115 11.36 -5.64 10.43
C GLU A 115 10.72 -4.88 11.60
#